data_AF-A0A1G7RE16-F1
#
_entry.id   AF-A0A1G7RE16-F1
#
_cell.length_a   1.000
_cell.length_b   1.000
_cell.length_c   1.000
_cell.angle_alpha   90.00
_cell.angle_beta   90.00
_cell.angle_gamma   90.00
#
_symmetry.space_group_name_H-M   'P 1'
#
loop_
_entity.id
_entity.type
_entity.pdbx_description
1 polymer ?
#
loop_
_entity_poly.entity_id
_entity_poly.type
_entity_poly.pdbx_seq_one_letter_code
_entity_poly.pdbx_strand_id
1 'polypeptide(L)'
;MNFFRFSKCIFVLVFIIGVFYYQSNFADASRQNPSIYVGNTKLDIDASVTYNGTTLVPFRAIFEEFGMKVAWDTENKSVTATNENFTIILTNNSHTAYVNDKEYQLTQVPSLSRDGSLVVNLRFIAEILGREVVWEKTDTDAIIYISSQ
;
A
#
# COMPACT_ATOMS: atom_id res chain seq x y z
N MET A 1 -65.20 37.78 -15.84
CA MET A 1 -65.61 36.38 -15.69
C MET A 1 -65.29 35.66 -16.99
N ASN A 2 -64.24 34.85 -17.01
CA ASN A 2 -64.02 33.77 -17.99
C ASN A 2 -62.90 32.88 -17.44
N PHE A 3 -63.30 31.70 -16.99
CA PHE A 3 -62.46 30.59 -16.56
C PHE A 3 -62.04 29.83 -17.83
N PHE A 4 -60.74 29.63 -18.05
CA PHE A 4 -60.29 28.54 -18.93
C PHE A 4 -59.08 27.83 -18.32
N ARG A 5 -59.29 26.54 -18.06
CA ARG A 5 -58.35 25.60 -17.46
C ARG A 5 -57.45 25.04 -18.57
N PHE A 6 -56.13 25.10 -18.40
CA PHE A 6 -55.14 24.27 -19.11
C PHE A 6 -54.21 23.71 -18.05
N SER A 7 -54.54 22.56 -17.48
CA SER A 7 -54.15 21.21 -17.94
C SER A 7 -52.64 20.99 -17.95
N LYS A 8 -52.23 20.20 -16.96
CA LYS A 8 -50.92 19.60 -16.71
C LYS A 8 -50.16 19.26 -18.00
N CYS A 9 -49.08 19.97 -18.31
CA CYS A 9 -48.05 19.48 -19.25
C CYS A 9 -46.66 20.12 -19.07
N ILE A 10 -46.51 21.20 -18.30
CA ILE A 10 -45.20 21.78 -17.99
C ILE A 10 -44.66 21.13 -16.70
N PHE A 11 -44.27 19.86 -16.76
CA PHE A 11 -43.44 19.26 -15.71
C PHE A 11 -42.49 18.17 -16.23
N VAL A 12 -42.52 17.86 -17.54
CA VAL A 12 -41.76 16.74 -18.13
C VAL A 12 -40.42 17.17 -18.76
N LEU A 13 -40.15 18.48 -18.91
CA LEU A 13 -38.99 18.96 -19.68
C LEU A 13 -37.78 19.43 -18.85
N VAL A 14 -37.84 19.42 -17.52
CA VAL A 14 -36.68 19.74 -16.65
C VAL A 14 -36.01 18.47 -16.09
N PHE A 15 -36.60 17.30 -16.30
CA PHE A 15 -36.09 16.04 -15.75
C PHE A 15 -34.98 15.38 -16.58
N ILE A 16 -34.73 15.83 -17.81
CA ILE A 16 -33.74 15.23 -18.73
C ILE A 16 -32.36 15.91 -18.65
N ILE A 17 -32.27 17.13 -18.11
CA ILE A 17 -30.99 17.87 -18.04
C ILE A 17 -30.22 17.57 -16.73
N GLY A 18 -30.86 16.97 -15.73
CA GLY A 18 -30.26 16.70 -14.42
C GLY A 18 -29.51 15.37 -14.28
N VAL A 19 -29.51 14.50 -15.29
CA VAL A 19 -29.02 13.11 -15.16
C VAL A 19 -27.58 12.91 -15.68
N PHE A 20 -26.95 13.94 -16.27
CA PHE A 20 -25.68 13.76 -17.00
C PHE A 20 -24.43 14.43 -16.41
N TYR A 21 -24.38 14.70 -15.10
CA TYR A 21 -23.12 15.10 -14.44
C TYR A 21 -22.92 14.48 -13.05
N TYR A 22 -23.05 13.17 -12.96
CA TYR A 22 -22.32 12.41 -11.93
C TYR A 22 -21.35 11.47 -12.64
N GLN A 23 -20.30 12.04 -13.23
CA GLN A 23 -19.10 11.28 -13.54
C GLN A 23 -18.42 10.97 -12.20
N SER A 24 -18.85 9.90 -11.54
CA SER A 24 -18.05 9.32 -10.46
C SER A 24 -16.80 8.71 -11.09
N ASN A 25 -15.67 9.42 -11.00
CA ASN A 25 -14.36 8.90 -11.35
C ASN A 25 -13.98 7.80 -10.36
N PHE A 26 -14.34 6.55 -10.65
CA PHE A 26 -13.82 5.38 -9.94
C PHE A 26 -12.41 5.06 -10.46
N ALA A 27 -11.42 5.89 -10.11
CA ALA A 27 -10.02 5.68 -10.51
C ALA A 27 -9.04 5.71 -9.31
N ASP A 28 -9.54 5.61 -8.08
CA ASP A 28 -8.74 5.89 -6.87
C ASP A 28 -8.33 4.65 -6.05
N ALA A 29 -8.93 3.48 -6.31
CA ALA A 29 -8.68 2.28 -5.49
C ALA A 29 -7.26 1.72 -5.66
N SER A 30 -6.72 1.75 -6.89
CA SER A 30 -5.38 1.24 -7.19
C SER A 30 -4.23 2.11 -6.64
N ARG A 31 -4.49 3.41 -6.41
CA ARG A 31 -3.50 4.31 -5.79
C ARG A 31 -3.29 3.97 -4.33
N GLN A 32 -4.33 3.47 -3.67
CA GLN A 32 -4.28 3.09 -2.27
C GLN A 32 -3.68 1.70 -2.07
N ASN A 33 -3.80 0.81 -3.05
CA ASN A 33 -3.29 -0.56 -2.99
C ASN A 33 -2.43 -0.90 -4.23
N PRO A 34 -1.16 -0.46 -4.28
CA PRO A 34 -0.28 -0.67 -5.42
C PRO A 34 0.10 -2.14 -5.61
N SER A 35 0.33 -2.56 -6.85
CA SER A 35 0.94 -3.86 -7.14
C SER A 35 2.45 -3.79 -6.92
N ILE A 36 3.00 -4.76 -6.18
CA ILE A 36 4.43 -4.83 -5.88
C ILE A 36 5.08 -5.95 -6.69
N TYR A 37 6.24 -5.66 -7.27
CA TYR A 37 7.05 -6.60 -8.04
C TYR A 37 8.46 -6.69 -7.44
N VAL A 38 8.99 -7.91 -7.39
CA VAL A 38 10.42 -8.17 -7.14
C VAL A 38 11.00 -8.74 -8.43
N GLY A 39 11.86 -7.97 -9.11
CA GLY A 39 12.26 -8.28 -10.49
C GLY A 39 11.04 -8.37 -11.41
N ASN A 40 10.83 -9.56 -12.01
CA ASN A 40 9.69 -9.83 -12.90
C ASN A 40 8.51 -10.54 -12.20
N THR A 41 8.61 -10.80 -10.90
CA THR A 41 7.60 -11.54 -10.13
C THR A 41 6.66 -10.58 -9.42
N LYS A 42 5.35 -10.69 -9.69
CA LYS A 42 4.31 -9.97 -8.93
C LYS A 42 4.09 -10.67 -7.59
N LEU A 43 4.11 -9.90 -6.50
CA LEU A 43 3.80 -10.41 -5.18
C LEU A 43 2.30 -10.35 -4.89
N ASP A 44 1.75 -11.42 -4.32
CA ASP A 44 0.38 -11.47 -3.82
C ASP A 44 0.35 -11.02 -2.35
N ILE A 45 0.40 -9.70 -2.16
CA ILE A 45 0.52 -9.06 -0.84
C ILE A 45 -0.42 -7.87 -0.72
N ASP A 46 -0.89 -7.62 0.50
CA ASP A 46 -1.66 -6.41 0.81
C ASP A 46 -0.72 -5.23 1.05
N ALA A 47 -0.29 -4.60 -0.05
CA ALA A 47 0.41 -3.33 0.00
C ALA A 47 -0.61 -2.19 0.13
N SER A 48 -0.30 -1.20 0.96
CA SER A 48 -1.14 -0.02 1.14
C SER A 48 -0.34 1.27 1.10
N VAL A 49 -0.90 2.32 0.54
CA VAL A 49 -0.33 3.66 0.57
C VAL A 49 -1.05 4.47 1.63
N THR A 50 -0.30 5.02 2.58
CA THR A 50 -0.85 5.86 3.65
C THR A 50 -1.24 7.24 3.10
N TYR A 51 -2.04 8.01 3.86
CA TYR A 51 -2.43 9.38 3.48
C TYR A 51 -1.23 10.31 3.19
N ASN A 52 -0.10 10.09 3.88
CA ASN A 52 1.14 10.84 3.65
C ASN A 52 1.98 10.31 2.46
N GLY A 53 1.48 9.35 1.68
CA GLY A 53 2.13 8.84 0.47
C GLY A 53 3.19 7.77 0.71
N THR A 54 3.20 7.11 1.88
CA THR A 54 4.15 6.03 2.17
C THR A 54 3.55 4.68 1.83
N THR A 55 4.26 3.85 1.08
CA THR A 55 3.87 2.45 0.88
C THR A 55 4.28 1.61 2.08
N LEU A 56 3.30 0.98 2.69
CA LEU A 56 3.44 -0.06 3.68
C LEU A 56 3.26 -1.41 3.01
N VAL A 57 4.16 -2.34 3.33
CA VAL A 57 4.10 -3.72 2.85
C VAL A 57 4.30 -4.69 4.01
N PRO A 58 3.72 -5.90 3.96
CA PRO A 58 3.96 -6.92 4.96
C PRO A 58 5.43 -7.33 4.97
N PHE A 59 6.09 -7.19 6.13
CA PHE A 59 7.51 -7.48 6.28
C PHE A 59 7.84 -8.91 5.81
N ARG A 60 7.10 -9.90 6.31
CA ARG A 60 7.35 -11.31 6.02
C ARG A 60 7.35 -11.59 4.52
N ALA A 61 6.33 -11.10 3.82
CA ALA A 61 6.12 -11.43 2.42
C ALA A 61 7.26 -10.91 1.53
N ILE A 62 7.85 -9.76 1.84
CA ILE A 62 9.01 -9.27 1.08
C ILE A 62 10.27 -10.09 1.39
N PHE A 63 10.58 -10.37 2.66
CA PHE A 63 11.83 -11.04 3.02
C PHE A 63 11.85 -12.54 2.68
N GLU A 64 10.70 -13.21 2.69
CA GLU A 64 10.59 -14.60 2.24
C GLU A 64 10.87 -14.74 0.73
N GLU A 65 10.47 -13.75 -0.09
CA GLU A 65 10.81 -13.69 -1.52
C GLU A 65 12.31 -13.55 -1.76
N PHE A 66 13.04 -12.96 -0.81
CA PHE A 66 14.51 -12.91 -0.81
C PHE A 66 15.16 -14.11 -0.11
N GLY A 67 14.41 -15.19 0.12
CA GLY A 67 14.91 -16.44 0.68
C GLY A 67 15.25 -16.39 2.17
N MET A 68 14.72 -15.40 2.89
CA MET A 68 14.94 -15.28 4.34
C MET A 68 13.89 -16.06 5.13
N LYS A 69 14.31 -16.65 6.25
CA LYS A 69 13.40 -17.22 7.25
C LYS A 69 12.90 -16.13 8.17
N VAL A 70 11.59 -16.03 8.35
CA VAL A 70 10.96 -14.98 9.16
C VAL A 70 10.29 -15.59 10.40
N ALA A 71 10.68 -15.11 11.58
CA ALA A 71 10.14 -15.52 12.86
C ALA A 71 9.49 -14.32 13.59
N TRP A 72 8.37 -14.56 14.25
CA TRP A 72 7.71 -13.58 15.11
C TRP A 72 7.98 -13.90 16.58
N ASP A 73 8.40 -12.89 17.34
CA ASP A 73 8.53 -12.92 18.79
C ASP A 73 7.32 -12.22 19.41
N THR A 74 6.52 -13.01 20.14
CA THR A 74 5.27 -12.51 20.74
C THR A 74 5.51 -11.72 22.03
N GLU A 75 6.60 -12.00 22.74
CA GLU A 75 6.96 -11.31 23.98
C GLU A 75 7.50 -9.92 23.65
N ASN A 76 8.44 -9.85 22.73
CA ASN A 76 9.10 -8.60 22.34
C ASN A 76 8.33 -7.82 21.26
N LYS A 77 7.24 -8.39 20.72
CA LYS A 77 6.46 -7.81 19.59
C LYS A 77 7.36 -7.45 18.42
N SER A 78 8.29 -8.35 18.09
CA SER A 78 9.28 -8.14 17.05
C SER A 78 9.22 -9.24 15.99
N VAL A 79 9.67 -8.90 14.79
CA VAL A 79 9.88 -9.84 13.70
C VAL A 79 11.36 -9.89 13.37
N THR A 80 11.87 -11.10 13.16
CA THR A 80 13.26 -11.37 12.80
C THR A 80 13.30 -12.07 11.45
N ALA A 81 13.96 -11.51 10.45
CA ALA A 81 14.29 -12.17 9.19
C ALA A 81 15.77 -12.59 9.18
N THR A 82 16.06 -13.82 8.77
CA THR A 82 17.43 -14.36 8.75
C THR A 82 17.74 -15.13 7.47
N ASN A 83 18.95 -14.94 6.94
CA ASN A 83 19.58 -15.84 5.97
C ASN A 83 21.09 -15.93 6.26
N GLU A 84 21.88 -16.49 5.34
CA GLU A 84 23.33 -16.65 5.52
C GLU A 84 24.09 -15.33 5.71
N ASN A 85 23.55 -14.21 5.20
CA ASN A 85 24.23 -12.92 5.13
C ASN A 85 23.60 -11.83 6.01
N PHE A 86 22.32 -12.00 6.39
CA PHE A 86 21.52 -10.97 7.04
C PHE A 86 20.73 -11.51 8.21
N THR A 87 20.76 -10.76 9.32
CA THR A 87 19.81 -10.82 10.43
C THR A 87 19.16 -9.45 10.58
N ILE A 88 17.85 -9.37 10.36
CA ILE A 88 17.09 -8.13 10.41
C ILE A 88 16.03 -8.25 11.50
N ILE A 89 16.01 -7.30 12.43
CA ILE A 89 15.03 -7.26 13.53
C ILE A 89 14.25 -5.95 13.46
N LEU A 90 12.92 -6.07 13.41
CA LEU A 90 11.99 -4.95 13.54
C LEU A 90 11.07 -5.17 14.72
N THR A 91 10.91 -4.14 15.54
CA THR A 91 9.99 -4.14 16.67
C THR A 91 8.78 -3.26 16.36
N ASN A 92 7.59 -3.77 16.65
CA ASN A 92 6.35 -3.01 16.51
C ASN A 92 6.42 -1.69 17.30
N ASN A 93 6.00 -0.59 16.68
CA ASN A 93 6.04 0.77 17.24
C ASN A 93 7.44 1.27 17.64
N SER A 94 8.53 0.69 17.10
CA SER A 94 9.90 1.16 17.31
C SER A 94 10.43 1.95 16.12
N HIS A 95 11.15 3.05 16.37
CA HIS A 95 11.93 3.74 15.34
C HIS A 95 13.29 3.07 15.09
N THR A 96 13.69 2.14 15.94
CA THR A 96 14.96 1.43 15.81
C THR A 96 14.73 0.05 15.18
N ALA A 97 15.46 -0.19 14.10
CA ALA A 97 15.66 -1.50 13.47
C ALA A 97 17.11 -1.97 13.69
N TYR A 98 17.34 -3.28 13.64
CA TYR A 98 18.68 -3.85 13.64
C TYR A 98 18.92 -4.63 12.36
N VAL A 99 20.08 -4.41 11.72
CA VAL A 99 20.55 -5.21 10.58
C VAL A 99 21.98 -5.63 10.88
N ASN A 100 22.21 -6.93 11.02
CA ASN A 100 23.50 -7.51 11.44
C ASN A 100 24.05 -6.83 12.70
N ASP A 101 23.19 -6.74 13.73
CA ASP A 101 23.45 -6.10 15.04
C ASP A 101 23.72 -4.59 15.01
N LYS A 102 23.72 -3.97 13.83
CA LYS A 102 23.85 -2.52 13.68
C LYS A 102 22.49 -1.84 13.70
N GLU A 103 22.42 -0.71 14.39
CA GLU A 103 21.21 0.10 14.50
C GLU A 103 20.91 0.89 13.22
N TYR A 104 19.63 0.93 12.83
CA TYR A 104 19.08 1.74 11.74
C TYR A 104 17.84 2.48 12.23
N GLN A 105 17.81 3.79 11.94
CA GLN A 105 16.70 4.66 12.32
C GLN A 105 15.65 4.71 11.21
N LEU A 106 14.41 4.40 11.58
CA LEU A 106 13.26 4.34 10.71
C LEU A 106 12.56 5.70 10.66
N THR A 107 12.26 6.16 9.45
CA THR A 107 11.44 7.37 9.23
C THR A 107 9.98 7.16 9.66
N GLN A 108 9.54 5.91 9.74
CA GLN A 108 8.20 5.52 10.19
C GLN A 108 8.31 4.20 10.96
N VAL A 109 7.61 4.12 12.09
CA VAL A 109 7.58 2.88 12.89
C VAL A 109 6.84 1.75 12.15
N PRO A 110 7.27 0.49 12.30
CA PRO A 110 6.48 -0.66 11.89
C PRO A 110 5.21 -0.75 12.73
N SER A 111 4.12 -1.22 12.12
CA SER A 111 2.83 -1.37 12.79
C SER A 111 2.15 -2.69 12.39
N LEU A 112 1.19 -3.15 13.18
CA LEU A 112 0.37 -4.30 12.81
C LEU A 112 -0.77 -3.86 11.88
N SER A 113 -0.91 -4.56 10.76
CA SER A 113 -2.07 -4.45 9.86
C SER A 113 -3.31 -5.10 10.48
N ARG A 114 -4.47 -4.97 9.82
CA ARG A 114 -5.75 -5.50 10.32
C ARG A 114 -5.76 -7.03 10.46
N ASP A 115 -5.00 -7.72 9.62
CA ASP A 115 -4.78 -9.17 9.63
C ASP A 115 -3.68 -9.61 10.60
N GLY A 116 -3.00 -8.67 11.27
CA GLY A 116 -1.97 -8.95 12.29
C GLY A 116 -0.56 -9.12 11.73
N SER A 117 -0.33 -8.83 10.45
CA SER A 117 1.00 -8.80 9.86
C SER A 117 1.75 -7.53 10.26
N LEU A 118 3.04 -7.62 10.56
CA LEU A 118 3.86 -6.43 10.75
C LEU A 118 4.13 -5.78 9.38
N VAL A 119 3.65 -4.57 9.19
CA VAL A 119 3.89 -3.76 7.99
C VAL A 119 4.97 -2.72 8.24
N VAL A 120 5.78 -2.45 7.22
CA VAL A 120 6.88 -1.48 7.27
C VAL A 120 6.96 -0.71 5.96
N ASN A 121 7.56 0.48 6.01
CA ASN A 121 7.83 1.29 4.84
C ASN A 121 8.68 0.53 3.82
N LEU A 122 8.18 0.41 2.59
CA LEU A 122 8.84 -0.29 1.49
C LEU A 122 10.24 0.25 1.17
N ARG A 123 10.46 1.57 1.29
CA ARG A 123 11.77 2.19 1.04
C ARG A 123 12.83 1.67 2.00
N PHE A 124 12.48 1.50 3.29
CA PHE A 124 13.40 0.95 4.27
C PHE A 124 13.86 -0.46 3.87
N ILE A 125 12.93 -1.30 3.39
CA ILE A 125 13.27 -2.65 2.94
C ILE A 125 14.25 -2.60 1.76
N ALA A 126 14.00 -1.72 0.79
CA ALA A 126 14.89 -1.58 -0.35
C ALA A 126 16.29 -1.10 0.07
N GLU A 127 16.38 -0.09 0.96
CA GLU A 127 17.65 0.44 1.46
C GLU A 127 18.50 -0.64 2.14
N ILE A 128 17.92 -1.46 3.04
CA ILE A 128 18.69 -2.48 3.75
C ILE A 128 19.12 -3.64 2.85
N LEU A 129 18.37 -3.91 1.78
CA LEU A 129 18.70 -4.92 0.78
C LEU A 129 19.63 -4.39 -0.32
N GLY A 130 20.01 -3.10 -0.28
CA GLY A 130 20.81 -2.46 -1.33
C GLY A 130 20.08 -2.38 -2.67
N ARG A 131 18.76 -2.22 -2.63
CA ARG A 131 17.86 -2.19 -3.79
C ARG A 131 17.31 -0.79 -4.03
N GLU A 132 16.82 -0.60 -5.23
CA GLU A 132 16.09 0.61 -5.62
C GLU A 132 14.60 0.31 -5.74
N VAL A 133 13.79 1.30 -5.37
CA VAL A 133 12.33 1.29 -5.55
C VAL A 133 12.01 2.16 -6.75
N VAL A 134 11.54 1.55 -7.84
CA VAL A 134 11.08 2.27 -9.02
C VAL A 134 9.56 2.32 -9.00
N TRP A 135 9.04 3.53 -9.08
CA TRP A 135 7.60 3.78 -9.15
C TRP A 135 7.20 4.04 -10.58
N GLU A 136 6.29 3.22 -11.10
CA GLU A 136 5.65 3.44 -12.38
C GLU A 136 4.16 3.72 -12.16
N LYS A 137 3.70 4.81 -12.77
CA LYS A 137 2.28 5.17 -12.80
C LYS A 137 1.75 4.81 -14.17
N THR A 138 0.79 3.90 -14.22
CA THR A 138 -0.08 3.71 -15.38
C THR A 138 -1.37 4.51 -15.18
N ASP A 139 -2.22 4.60 -16.22
CA ASP A 139 -3.50 5.34 -16.14
C ASP A 139 -4.41 4.86 -15.01
N THR A 140 -4.26 3.59 -14.61
CA THR A 140 -5.14 2.96 -13.63
C THR A 140 -4.42 2.27 -12.50
N ASP A 141 -3.11 2.01 -12.53
CA ASP A 141 -2.41 1.28 -11.48
C ASP A 141 -1.08 1.93 -11.05
N ALA A 142 -0.81 1.89 -9.75
CA ALA A 142 0.51 2.14 -9.19
C ALA A 142 1.28 0.82 -9.14
N ILE A 143 2.40 0.77 -9.84
CA ILE A 143 3.29 -0.40 -9.88
C ILE A 143 4.61 -0.02 -9.23
N ILE A 144 5.08 -0.86 -8.33
CA ILE A 144 6.35 -0.65 -7.65
C ILE A 144 7.27 -1.84 -7.92
N TYR A 145 8.45 -1.56 -8.44
CA TYR A 145 9.49 -2.56 -8.67
C TYR A 145 10.59 -2.42 -7.63
N ILE A 146 10.95 -3.56 -7.04
CA ILE A 146 12.18 -3.73 -6.27
C ILE A 146 13.18 -4.42 -7.19
N SER A 147 14.35 -3.83 -7.39
CA SER A 147 15.37 -4.41 -8.28
C SER A 147 15.79 -5.82 -7.82
N SER A 148 15.91 -6.75 -8.77
CA SER A 148 16.55 -8.07 -8.58
C SER A 148 18.07 -7.93 -8.76
N GLN A 149 18.87 -8.82 -8.15
CA GLN A 149 20.31 -8.94 -8.49
C GLN A 149 20.37 -9.54 -9.90
#